data_AF-A0A6B2LHI8-F1
#
_entry.id   AF-A0A6B2LHI8-F1
#
_cell.length_a   1.000
_cell.length_b   1.000
_cell.length_c   1.000
_cell.angle_alpha   90.00
_cell.angle_beta   90.00
_cell.angle_gamma   90.00
#
_symmetry.space_group_name_H-M   'P 1'
#
loop_
_entity.id
_entity.type
_entity.pdbx_description
1 polymer ?
#
loop_
_entity_poly.entity_id
_entity_poly.type
_entity_poly.pdbx_seq_one_letter_code
_entity_poly.pdbx_strand_id
1 'polypeptide(L)'
;MAIKRILHKFEPQMANEHRILELFHSLKTPRVPQVVDFGPDFLVMTPCGENFIKFSRNSIQDLIQTLQIIHQNGFIHRDIRPSNLIQVNEDVYLIDWGFACKIGDKVKFVGKLEYAAKDILTNPEFPWLTARASQDLHMLLKMFYIHFVAPYPLFKDTKDKNQILEKWEELCPEKCFLRNGFQLCSNLDYLGLTQFLQENYVFAF
;
A
#
# COMPACT_ATOMS: atom_id res chain seq x y z
N MET A 1 13.60 -18.01 -3.87
CA MET A 1 14.22 -16.68 -3.93
C MET A 1 13.68 -15.96 -5.15
N ALA A 2 13.42 -14.67 -5.05
CA ALA A 2 12.99 -13.80 -6.14
C ALA A 2 14.16 -12.90 -6.56
N ILE A 3 14.30 -12.63 -7.87
CA ILE A 3 15.36 -11.76 -8.41
C ILE A 3 14.69 -10.60 -9.15
N LYS A 4 14.94 -9.37 -8.69
CA LYS A 4 14.59 -8.14 -9.40
C LYS A 4 15.83 -7.71 -10.19
N ARG A 5 15.72 -7.62 -11.51
CA ARG A 5 16.82 -7.25 -12.42
C ARG A 5 16.46 -6.04 -13.25
N ILE A 6 17.41 -5.13 -13.42
CA ILE A 6 17.27 -3.91 -14.23
C ILE A 6 17.84 -4.18 -15.60
N LEU A 7 17.05 -3.98 -16.64
CA LEU A 7 17.55 -4.19 -18.00
C LEU A 7 18.28 -2.95 -18.57
N HIS A 8 17.91 -1.71 -18.23
CA HIS A 8 18.41 -0.57 -19.03
C HIS A 8 18.62 0.85 -18.45
N LYS A 9 18.45 1.22 -17.17
CA LYS A 9 18.88 2.58 -16.70
C LYS A 9 18.77 2.77 -15.19
N PHE A 10 19.87 3.26 -14.58
CA PHE A 10 19.94 4.06 -13.34
C PHE A 10 18.71 3.98 -12.41
N GLU A 11 18.77 3.14 -11.36
CA GLU A 11 17.62 2.93 -10.44
C GLU A 11 17.88 3.45 -9.02
N PRO A 12 17.66 4.75 -8.77
CA PRO A 12 17.46 5.26 -7.41
C PRO A 12 16.42 4.45 -6.61
N GLN A 13 15.46 3.80 -7.29
CA GLN A 13 14.43 2.98 -6.67
C GLN A 13 14.95 1.66 -6.12
N MET A 14 15.73 0.86 -6.87
CA MET A 14 16.31 -0.38 -6.33
C MET A 14 17.34 -0.08 -5.24
N ALA A 15 18.13 0.99 -5.38
CA ALA A 15 19.03 1.42 -4.31
C ALA A 15 18.26 1.82 -3.04
N ASN A 16 17.13 2.52 -3.20
CA ASN A 16 16.26 2.87 -2.08
C ASN A 16 15.59 1.62 -1.48
N GLU A 17 15.12 0.68 -2.30
CA GLU A 17 14.52 -0.58 -1.87
C GLU A 17 15.52 -1.39 -1.03
N HIS A 18 16.72 -1.62 -1.53
CA HIS A 18 17.79 -2.28 -0.79
C HIS A 18 18.02 -1.62 0.58
N ARG A 19 18.21 -0.29 0.60
CA ARG A 19 18.43 0.47 1.84
C ARG A 19 17.27 0.35 2.84
N ILE A 20 16.03 0.39 2.35
CA ILE A 20 14.82 0.28 3.18
C ILE A 20 14.66 -1.14 3.73
N LEU A 21 14.91 -2.16 2.92
CA LEU A 21 14.81 -3.56 3.35
C LEU A 21 15.87 -3.92 4.38
N GLU A 22 17.11 -3.45 4.22
CA GLU A 22 18.17 -3.60 5.24
C GLU A 22 17.77 -2.93 6.57
N LEU A 23 17.22 -1.72 6.50
CA LEU A 23 16.71 -1.03 7.67
C LEU A 23 15.58 -1.84 8.35
N PHE A 24 14.61 -2.32 7.59
CA PHE A 24 13.50 -3.10 8.14
C PHE A 24 13.92 -4.45 8.70
N HIS A 25 14.95 -5.07 8.12
CA HIS A 25 15.58 -6.24 8.71
C HIS A 25 16.16 -5.91 10.10
N SER A 26 16.89 -4.81 10.23
CA SER A 26 17.45 -4.36 11.52
C SER A 26 16.36 -4.06 12.57
N LEU A 27 15.18 -3.59 12.13
CA LEU A 27 14.02 -3.32 12.96
C LEU A 27 13.17 -4.56 13.26
N LYS A 28 13.52 -5.72 12.69
CA LYS A 28 12.73 -6.97 12.76
C LYS A 28 11.29 -6.77 12.28
N THR A 29 11.10 -5.94 11.25
CA THR A 29 9.78 -5.73 10.64
C THR A 29 9.30 -7.05 10.03
N PRO A 30 8.12 -7.55 10.41
CA PRO A 30 7.58 -8.79 9.88
C PRO A 30 7.04 -8.60 8.46
N ARG A 31 7.00 -9.69 7.68
CA ARG A 31 6.30 -9.77 6.40
C ARG A 31 6.71 -8.72 5.36
N VAL A 32 8.00 -8.40 5.37
CA VAL A 32 8.70 -7.69 4.30
C VAL A 32 9.78 -8.62 3.72
N PRO A 33 10.15 -8.46 2.44
CA PRO A 33 11.27 -9.22 1.89
C PRO A 33 12.58 -8.96 2.64
N GLN A 34 13.41 -9.99 2.73
CA GLN A 34 14.78 -9.89 3.19
C GLN A 34 15.71 -9.97 1.98
N VAL A 35 16.74 -9.14 2.00
CA VAL A 35 17.79 -9.13 0.98
C VAL A 35 18.69 -10.34 1.22
N VAL A 36 18.94 -11.10 0.15
CA VAL A 36 19.81 -12.28 0.17
C VAL A 36 21.14 -11.96 -0.51
N ASP A 37 21.07 -11.24 -1.63
CA ASP A 37 22.23 -10.83 -2.42
C ASP A 37 21.86 -9.59 -3.25
N PHE A 38 22.83 -8.79 -3.63
CA PHE A 38 22.62 -7.61 -4.46
C PHE A 38 23.87 -7.29 -5.27
N GLY A 39 23.66 -6.68 -6.44
CA GLY A 39 24.73 -6.26 -7.32
C GLY A 39 24.40 -4.95 -8.04
N PRO A 40 25.22 -4.57 -9.02
CA PRO A 40 25.05 -3.30 -9.74
C PRO A 40 23.70 -3.15 -10.46
N ASP A 41 23.09 -4.26 -10.88
CA ASP A 41 21.85 -4.30 -11.68
C ASP A 41 20.82 -5.33 -11.18
N PHE A 42 21.03 -5.91 -9.98
CA PHE A 42 20.11 -6.89 -9.41
C PHE A 42 19.94 -6.78 -7.90
N LEU A 43 18.78 -7.20 -7.43
CA LEU A 43 18.45 -7.40 -6.02
C LEU A 43 17.79 -8.77 -5.87
N VAL A 44 18.39 -9.65 -5.08
CA VAL A 44 17.86 -10.98 -4.74
C VAL A 44 17.23 -10.91 -3.36
N MET A 45 15.98 -11.36 -3.26
CA MET A 45 15.20 -11.29 -2.04
C MET A 45 14.42 -12.57 -1.75
N THR A 46 14.02 -12.73 -0.50
CA THR A 46 13.22 -13.85 0.02
C THR A 46 12.17 -13.33 1.01
N PRO A 47 11.00 -13.95 1.17
CA PRO A 47 10.48 -15.11 0.43
C PRO A 47 10.11 -14.82 -1.02
N CYS A 48 9.96 -15.88 -1.81
CA CYS A 48 9.24 -15.83 -3.08
C CYS A 48 7.84 -16.38 -2.81
N GLY A 49 6.80 -15.71 -3.29
CA GLY A 49 5.41 -16.06 -3.05
C GLY A 49 4.59 -16.05 -4.32
N GLU A 50 3.33 -16.46 -4.19
CA GLU A 50 2.35 -16.40 -5.26
C GLU A 50 1.66 -15.03 -5.29
N ASN A 51 1.06 -14.68 -6.42
CA ASN A 51 0.19 -13.51 -6.48
C ASN A 51 -0.93 -13.67 -5.45
N PHE A 52 -1.16 -12.64 -4.65
CA PHE A 52 -2.17 -12.70 -3.61
C PHE A 52 -3.59 -12.66 -4.21
N ILE A 53 -4.34 -13.75 -4.06
CA ILE A 53 -5.64 -13.95 -4.72
C ILE A 53 -6.86 -13.90 -3.77
N LYS A 54 -6.68 -14.08 -2.46
CA LYS A 54 -7.80 -14.14 -1.51
C LYS A 54 -7.45 -13.55 -0.15
N PHE A 55 -8.24 -12.58 0.29
CA PHE A 55 -8.12 -12.01 1.63
C PHE A 55 -8.79 -12.90 2.69
N SER A 56 -8.10 -13.07 3.82
CA SER A 56 -8.61 -13.68 5.05
C SER A 56 -8.50 -12.70 6.22
N ARG A 57 -9.07 -13.05 7.39
CA ARG A 57 -8.88 -12.26 8.62
C ARG A 57 -7.39 -12.10 8.98
N ASN A 58 -6.61 -13.17 8.84
CA ASN A 58 -5.17 -13.19 9.12
C ASN A 58 -4.42 -12.29 8.14
N SER A 59 -4.76 -12.38 6.85
CA SER A 59 -4.18 -11.52 5.81
C SER A 59 -4.38 -10.03 6.08
N ILE A 60 -5.57 -9.64 6.56
CA ILE A 60 -5.84 -8.24 6.95
C ILE A 60 -4.95 -7.83 8.12
N GLN A 61 -4.84 -8.69 9.13
CA GLN A 61 -4.04 -8.43 10.32
C GLN A 61 -2.56 -8.31 9.97
N ASP A 62 -2.04 -9.19 9.11
CA ASP A 62 -0.67 -9.16 8.60
C ASP A 62 -0.33 -7.83 7.95
N LEU A 63 -1.15 -7.39 7.00
CA LEU A 63 -0.94 -6.15 6.26
C LEU A 63 -0.96 -4.92 7.18
N ILE A 64 -1.95 -4.83 8.06
CA ILE A 64 -2.07 -3.70 8.98
C ILE A 64 -0.94 -3.71 10.00
N GLN A 65 -0.54 -4.88 10.52
CA GLN A 65 0.58 -4.97 11.47
C GLN A 65 1.89 -4.52 10.81
N THR A 66 2.16 -4.92 9.56
CA THR A 66 3.33 -4.47 8.81
C THR A 66 3.31 -2.95 8.63
N LEU A 67 2.19 -2.37 8.20
CA LEU A 67 2.01 -0.92 8.07
C LEU A 67 2.16 -0.19 9.41
N GLN A 68 1.59 -0.72 10.49
CA GLN A 68 1.70 -0.12 11.82
C GLN A 68 3.17 -0.02 12.26
N ILE A 69 3.94 -1.09 12.08
CA ILE A 69 5.35 -1.14 12.47
C ILE A 69 6.18 -0.15 11.65
N ILE A 70 6.02 -0.10 10.31
CA ILE A 70 6.81 0.83 9.49
C ILE A 70 6.43 2.30 9.76
N HIS A 71 5.15 2.59 10.01
CA HIS A 71 4.68 3.93 10.33
C HIS A 71 5.19 4.39 11.69
N GLN A 72 5.21 3.51 12.70
CA GLN A 72 5.81 3.78 14.02
C GLN A 72 7.30 4.06 13.93
N ASN A 73 7.99 3.47 12.96
CA ASN A 73 9.40 3.74 12.66
C ASN A 73 9.62 4.94 11.72
N GLY A 74 8.56 5.67 11.38
CA GLY A 74 8.65 6.92 10.62
C GLY A 74 8.72 6.76 9.10
N PHE A 75 8.31 5.62 8.54
CA PHE A 75 8.32 5.35 7.10
C PHE A 75 6.91 5.13 6.54
N ILE A 76 6.76 5.31 5.23
CA ILE A 76 5.57 4.92 4.45
C ILE A 76 5.98 4.23 3.16
N HIS A 77 5.12 3.38 2.61
CA HIS A 77 5.32 2.60 1.39
C HIS A 77 4.93 3.35 0.11
N ARG A 78 3.78 4.05 0.12
CA ARG A 78 3.24 4.89 -0.99
C ARG A 78 2.72 4.20 -2.25
N ASP A 79 2.70 2.87 -2.31
CA ASP A 79 2.18 2.13 -3.47
C ASP A 79 1.44 0.86 -3.02
N ILE A 80 0.53 1.04 -2.06
CA ILE A 80 -0.29 -0.06 -1.54
C ILE A 80 -1.34 -0.43 -2.59
N ARG A 81 -1.19 -1.61 -3.18
CA ARG A 81 -2.09 -2.17 -4.19
C ARG A 81 -1.89 -3.69 -4.30
N PRO A 82 -2.82 -4.44 -4.94
CA PRO A 82 -2.76 -5.90 -4.95
C PRO A 82 -1.52 -6.49 -5.61
N SER A 83 -0.97 -5.84 -6.66
CA SER A 83 0.25 -6.33 -7.32
C SER A 83 1.49 -6.31 -6.42
N ASN A 84 1.41 -5.57 -5.31
CA ASN A 84 2.49 -5.42 -4.34
C ASN A 84 2.22 -6.31 -3.11
N LEU A 85 1.29 -7.26 -3.22
CA LEU A 85 1.01 -8.27 -2.20
C LEU A 85 1.36 -9.64 -2.76
N ILE A 86 2.10 -10.43 -1.99
CA ILE A 86 2.35 -11.84 -2.28
C ILE A 86 1.88 -12.71 -1.12
N GLN A 87 1.44 -13.91 -1.47
CA GLN A 87 1.12 -14.95 -0.48
C GLN A 87 2.31 -15.88 -0.30
N VAL A 88 2.67 -16.14 0.96
CA VAL A 88 3.70 -17.12 1.32
C VAL A 88 3.12 -17.99 2.41
N ASN A 89 2.74 -19.22 2.05
CA ASN A 89 1.92 -20.09 2.89
C ASN A 89 0.60 -19.39 3.30
N GLU A 90 0.38 -19.18 4.60
CA GLU A 90 -0.81 -18.50 5.14
C GLU A 90 -0.61 -16.99 5.33
N ASP A 91 0.63 -16.51 5.23
CA ASP A 91 1.01 -15.14 5.50
C ASP A 91 0.96 -14.26 4.25
N VAL A 92 0.69 -12.98 4.45
CA VAL A 92 0.75 -11.97 3.37
C VAL A 92 1.93 -11.04 3.55
N TYR A 93 2.72 -10.91 2.50
CA TYR A 93 3.89 -10.04 2.46
C TYR A 93 3.62 -8.82 1.58
N LEU A 94 4.07 -7.67 2.05
CA LEU A 94 4.08 -6.42 1.30
C LEU A 94 5.44 -6.27 0.60
N ILE A 95 5.43 -6.07 -0.71
CA ILE A 95 6.63 -6.04 -1.56
C ILE A 95 6.73 -4.71 -2.34
N ASP A 96 7.85 -4.52 -3.05
CA ASP A 96 8.14 -3.34 -3.87
C ASP A 96 8.32 -2.05 -3.05
N TRP A 97 9.39 -2.03 -2.25
CA TRP A 97 9.70 -0.94 -1.32
C TRP A 97 10.50 0.21 -1.96
N GLY A 98 10.66 0.20 -3.29
CA GLY A 98 11.46 1.21 -4.01
C GLY A 98 10.96 2.65 -3.87
N PHE A 99 9.68 2.82 -3.51
CA PHE A 99 9.06 4.11 -3.30
C PHE A 99 8.98 4.57 -1.84
N ALA A 100 9.40 3.73 -0.90
CA ALA A 100 9.26 4.04 0.51
C ALA A 100 10.11 5.25 0.91
N CYS A 101 9.58 6.10 1.77
CA CYS A 101 10.26 7.31 2.25
C CYS A 101 9.91 7.61 3.71
N LYS A 102 10.54 8.64 4.30
CA LYS A 102 10.22 9.06 5.65
C LYS A 102 8.92 9.87 5.67
N ILE A 103 8.17 9.73 6.76
CA ILE A 103 7.03 10.60 7.06
C ILE A 103 7.55 12.05 7.16
N GLY A 104 6.83 12.97 6.54
CA GLY A 104 7.21 14.39 6.47
C GLY A 104 8.01 14.78 5.23
N ASP A 105 8.59 13.82 4.48
CA ASP A 105 9.31 14.12 3.25
C ASP A 105 8.38 14.76 2.21
N LYS A 106 8.90 15.78 1.50
CA LYS A 106 8.26 16.34 0.30
C LYS A 106 8.64 15.50 -0.90
N VAL A 107 7.68 14.78 -1.47
CA VAL A 107 7.92 13.78 -2.51
C VAL A 107 6.94 13.94 -3.66
N LYS A 108 7.34 13.49 -4.85
CA LYS A 108 6.44 13.34 -5.98
C LYS A 108 5.56 12.10 -5.79
N PHE A 109 4.28 12.20 -6.15
CA PHE A 109 3.34 11.10 -6.18
C PHE A 109 3.85 9.96 -7.08
N VAL A 110 3.62 8.74 -6.60
CA VAL A 110 3.93 7.46 -7.25
C VAL A 110 2.76 6.50 -7.00
N GLY A 111 2.72 5.40 -7.72
CA GLY A 111 1.64 4.42 -7.63
C GLY A 111 0.45 4.73 -8.53
N LYS A 112 -0.70 4.15 -8.21
CA LYS A 112 -1.93 4.26 -9.03
C LYS A 112 -2.91 5.25 -8.41
N LEU A 113 -3.39 6.20 -9.22
CA LEU A 113 -4.32 7.24 -8.79
C LEU A 113 -5.63 6.69 -8.22
N GLU A 114 -6.11 5.53 -8.70
CA GLU A 114 -7.34 4.89 -8.22
C GLU A 114 -7.32 4.59 -6.71
N TYR A 115 -6.15 4.27 -6.14
CA TYR A 115 -5.99 4.03 -4.70
C TYR A 115 -5.56 5.29 -3.93
N ALA A 116 -5.18 6.38 -4.60
CA ALA A 116 -4.59 7.55 -3.95
C ALA A 116 -5.51 8.13 -2.86
N ALA A 117 -4.91 8.53 -1.74
CA ALA A 117 -5.62 9.12 -0.61
C ALA A 117 -6.33 10.43 -1.00
N LYS A 118 -7.39 10.79 -0.25
CA LYS A 118 -8.18 12.00 -0.58
C LYS A 118 -7.30 13.26 -0.55
N ASP A 119 -6.42 13.38 0.44
CA ASP A 119 -5.51 14.53 0.58
C ASP A 119 -4.49 14.63 -0.57
N ILE A 120 -4.15 13.53 -1.24
CA ILE A 120 -3.34 13.54 -2.47
C ILE A 120 -4.18 14.04 -3.65
N LEU A 121 -5.39 13.51 -3.81
CA LEU A 121 -6.29 13.84 -4.92
C LEU A 121 -6.73 15.31 -4.87
N THR A 122 -6.96 15.86 -3.69
CA THR A 122 -7.35 17.27 -3.51
C THR A 122 -6.16 18.24 -3.44
N ASN A 123 -4.92 17.76 -3.46
CA ASN A 123 -3.74 18.61 -3.30
C ASN A 123 -3.56 19.55 -4.51
N PRO A 124 -3.55 20.89 -4.31
CA PRO A 124 -3.26 21.84 -5.39
C PRO A 124 -1.81 21.76 -5.90
N GLU A 125 -0.86 21.29 -5.08
CA GLU A 125 0.56 21.15 -5.47
C GLU A 125 0.85 19.81 -6.19
N PHE A 126 -0.17 19.02 -6.52
CA PHE A 126 0.01 17.75 -7.22
C PHE A 126 0.88 17.92 -8.48
N PRO A 127 1.91 17.07 -8.71
CA PRO A 127 2.13 15.77 -8.07
C PRO A 127 2.96 15.82 -6.78
N TRP A 128 3.32 16.97 -6.25
CA TRP A 128 4.09 17.06 -5.00
C TRP A 128 3.18 16.91 -3.78
N LEU A 129 3.63 16.18 -2.77
CA LEU A 129 2.90 15.96 -1.52
C LEU A 129 3.85 15.81 -0.33
N THR A 130 3.30 15.88 0.87
CA THR A 130 4.01 15.53 2.12
C THR A 130 3.62 14.11 2.50
N ALA A 131 4.63 13.26 2.69
CA ALA A 131 4.47 11.87 3.08
C ALA A 131 3.75 11.73 4.43
N ARG A 132 2.63 10.99 4.47
CA ARG A 132 1.85 10.72 5.69
C ARG A 132 1.43 9.25 5.79
N ALA A 133 1.52 8.68 6.99
CA ALA A 133 1.07 7.31 7.28
C ALA A 133 -0.40 7.04 6.90
N SER A 134 -1.26 8.05 7.06
CA SER A 134 -2.68 7.93 6.70
C SER A 134 -2.89 7.67 5.20
N GLN A 135 -1.94 8.04 4.34
CA GLN A 135 -2.04 7.82 2.90
C GLN A 135 -1.99 6.32 2.55
N ASP A 136 -1.09 5.56 3.17
CA ASP A 136 -1.02 4.10 2.99
C ASP A 136 -2.29 3.41 3.50
N LEU A 137 -2.86 3.87 4.63
CA LEU A 137 -4.11 3.32 5.16
C LEU A 137 -5.31 3.64 4.27
N HIS A 138 -5.35 4.83 3.67
CA HIS A 138 -6.38 5.18 2.67
C HIS A 138 -6.25 4.29 1.43
N MET A 139 -5.03 4.08 0.93
CA MET A 139 -4.78 3.19 -0.22
C MET A 139 -5.21 1.75 0.10
N LEU A 140 -4.89 1.25 1.30
CA LEU A 140 -5.34 -0.07 1.77
C LEU A 140 -6.87 -0.18 1.75
N LEU A 141 -7.58 0.74 2.40
CA LEU A 141 -9.05 0.73 2.45
C LEU A 141 -9.66 0.78 1.04
N LYS A 142 -9.13 1.65 0.17
CA LYS A 142 -9.59 1.79 -1.21
C LYS A 142 -9.33 0.52 -2.02
N MET A 143 -8.20 -0.15 -1.81
CA MET A 143 -7.90 -1.44 -2.42
C MET A 143 -8.96 -2.48 -2.04
N PHE A 144 -9.30 -2.63 -0.76
CA PHE A 144 -10.38 -3.54 -0.32
C PHE A 144 -11.71 -3.19 -0.97
N TYR A 145 -12.11 -1.91 -0.97
CA TYR A 145 -13.36 -1.50 -1.59
C TYR A 145 -13.41 -1.81 -3.09
N ILE A 146 -12.34 -1.49 -3.84
CA ILE A 146 -12.27 -1.75 -5.29
C ILE A 146 -12.39 -3.25 -5.59
N HIS A 147 -11.74 -4.11 -4.79
CA HIS A 147 -11.67 -5.54 -5.10
C HIS A 147 -12.89 -6.34 -4.65
N PHE A 148 -13.59 -5.89 -3.61
CA PHE A 148 -14.66 -6.68 -3.00
C PHE A 148 -16.06 -6.08 -3.17
N VAL A 149 -16.16 -4.78 -3.40
CA VAL A 149 -17.46 -4.07 -3.34
C VAL A 149 -17.76 -3.31 -4.61
N ALA A 150 -16.75 -2.72 -5.27
CA ALA A 150 -16.98 -1.88 -6.43
C ALA A 150 -17.50 -2.70 -7.63
N PRO A 151 -18.52 -2.20 -8.36
CA PRO A 151 -18.89 -2.78 -9.63
C PRO A 151 -17.73 -2.59 -10.62
N TYR A 152 -17.17 -3.70 -11.13
CA TYR A 152 -16.05 -3.63 -12.05
C TYR A 152 -16.53 -3.26 -13.47
N PRO A 153 -15.78 -2.41 -14.21
CA PRO A 153 -14.60 -1.65 -13.79
C PRO A 153 -14.92 -0.19 -13.41
N LEU A 154 -14.70 0.17 -12.14
CA LEU A 154 -14.96 1.51 -11.59
C LEU A 154 -14.09 2.62 -12.23
N PHE A 155 -12.84 2.30 -12.61
CA PHE A 155 -11.84 3.28 -13.07
C PHE A 155 -11.23 2.97 -14.46
N LYS A 156 -11.87 2.12 -15.28
CA LYS A 156 -11.30 1.54 -16.52
C LYS A 156 -10.59 2.53 -17.47
N ASP A 157 -11.07 3.76 -17.54
CA ASP A 157 -10.71 4.71 -18.61
C ASP A 157 -10.26 6.09 -18.10
N THR A 158 -9.92 6.24 -16.82
CA THR A 158 -9.48 7.54 -16.30
C THR A 158 -8.10 7.51 -15.64
N LYS A 159 -7.25 8.43 -16.09
CA LYS A 159 -5.98 8.78 -15.45
C LYS A 159 -6.02 10.21 -14.91
N ASP A 160 -7.18 10.87 -15.00
CA ASP A 160 -7.37 12.22 -14.53
C ASP A 160 -7.68 12.23 -13.03
N LYS A 161 -6.92 13.03 -12.28
CA LYS A 161 -7.02 13.09 -10.82
C LYS A 161 -8.41 13.57 -10.37
N ASN A 162 -9.00 14.53 -11.08
CA ASN A 162 -10.27 15.14 -10.69
C ASN A 162 -11.43 14.19 -10.98
N GLN A 163 -11.41 13.49 -12.12
CA GLN A 163 -12.40 12.44 -12.41
C GLN A 163 -12.33 11.28 -11.40
N ILE A 164 -11.13 10.90 -10.96
CA ILE A 164 -10.97 9.88 -9.92
C ILE A 164 -11.51 10.38 -8.57
N LEU A 165 -11.24 11.64 -8.22
CA LEU A 165 -11.79 12.26 -7.01
C LEU A 165 -13.30 12.28 -7.04
N GLU A 166 -13.91 12.76 -8.13
CA GLU A 166 -15.35 12.83 -8.33
C GLU A 166 -16.00 11.45 -8.14
N LYS A 167 -15.47 10.40 -8.78
CA LYS A 167 -15.95 9.02 -8.59
C LYS A 167 -15.86 8.55 -7.14
N TRP A 168 -14.77 8.87 -6.43
CA TRP A 168 -14.67 8.55 -5.01
C TRP A 168 -15.69 9.33 -4.18
N GLU A 169 -15.93 10.59 -4.53
CA GLU A 169 -16.90 11.45 -3.86
C GLU A 169 -18.35 11.06 -4.16
N GLU A 170 -18.66 10.44 -5.30
CA GLU A 170 -19.97 9.86 -5.61
C GLU A 170 -20.25 8.56 -4.84
N LEU A 171 -19.21 7.77 -4.55
CA LEU A 171 -19.36 6.49 -3.81
C LEU A 171 -19.44 6.66 -2.29
N CYS A 172 -18.87 7.76 -1.77
CA CYS A 172 -18.79 8.08 -0.35
C CYS A 172 -20.05 8.74 0.30
N PRO A 173 -21.04 9.37 -0.39
CA PRO A 173 -22.12 10.10 0.28
C PRO A 173 -23.19 9.18 0.86
N GLU A 174 -23.39 7.98 0.27
CA GLU A 174 -24.50 7.09 0.62
C GLU A 174 -24.07 5.82 1.38
N LYS A 175 -22.80 5.40 1.27
CA LYS A 175 -22.25 4.23 1.99
C LYS A 175 -21.66 4.67 3.33
N CYS A 176 -22.51 4.86 4.34
CA CYS A 176 -22.10 5.36 5.67
C CYS A 176 -20.93 4.57 6.30
N PHE A 177 -20.78 3.29 5.97
CA PHE A 177 -19.70 2.45 6.51
C PHE A 177 -18.31 2.87 6.02
N LEU A 178 -18.14 3.30 4.76
CA LEU A 178 -16.84 3.76 4.25
C LEU A 178 -16.34 5.02 4.95
N ARG A 179 -17.27 5.91 5.34
CA ARG A 179 -16.93 7.14 6.08
C ARG A 179 -16.21 6.79 7.39
N ASN A 180 -16.69 5.77 8.10
CA ASN A 180 -16.05 5.28 9.32
C ASN A 180 -14.64 4.73 9.01
N GLY A 181 -14.50 3.92 7.95
CA GLY A 181 -13.19 3.44 7.49
C GLY A 181 -12.19 4.57 7.22
N PHE A 182 -12.58 5.61 6.47
CA PHE A 182 -11.71 6.75 6.20
C PHE A 182 -11.35 7.56 7.45
N GLN A 183 -12.26 7.66 8.42
CA GLN A 183 -11.99 8.31 9.70
C GLN A 183 -10.93 7.52 10.49
N LEU A 184 -11.05 6.19 10.55
CA LEU A 184 -10.07 5.31 11.20
C LEU A 184 -8.69 5.48 10.55
N CYS A 185 -8.61 5.47 9.22
CA CYS A 185 -7.35 5.69 8.51
C CYS A 185 -6.73 7.07 8.80
N SER A 186 -7.56 8.11 8.89
CA SER A 186 -7.09 9.49 9.14
C SER A 186 -6.61 9.68 10.58
N ASN A 187 -7.19 8.95 11.53
CA ASN A 187 -6.80 8.94 12.94
C ASN A 187 -5.63 8.00 13.25
N LEU A 188 -5.12 7.26 12.25
CA LEU A 188 -4.13 6.19 12.43
C LEU A 188 -4.59 5.13 13.45
N ASP A 189 -5.89 4.82 13.46
CA ASP A 189 -6.46 3.76 14.30
C ASP A 189 -6.32 2.40 13.61
N TYR A 190 -5.14 1.78 13.76
CA TYR A 190 -4.82 0.48 13.16
C TYR A 190 -5.72 -0.65 13.66
N LEU A 191 -6.04 -0.65 14.96
CA LEU A 191 -6.88 -1.69 15.57
C LEU A 191 -8.31 -1.57 15.06
N GLY A 192 -8.89 -0.37 15.11
CA GLY A 192 -10.22 -0.11 14.60
C GLY A 192 -10.31 -0.40 13.09
N LEU A 193 -9.30 -0.04 12.30
CA LEU A 193 -9.25 -0.36 10.88
C LEU A 193 -9.18 -1.88 10.64
N THR A 194 -8.44 -2.62 11.46
CA THR A 194 -8.38 -4.10 11.37
C THR A 194 -9.76 -4.71 11.58
N GLN A 195 -10.44 -4.32 12.67
CA GLN A 195 -11.78 -4.81 13.00
C GLN A 195 -12.76 -4.46 11.89
N PHE A 196 -12.76 -3.19 11.45
CA PHE A 196 -13.60 -2.71 10.36
C PHE A 196 -13.42 -3.54 9.08
N LEU A 197 -12.19 -3.78 8.65
CA LEU A 197 -11.95 -4.55 7.43
C LEU A 197 -12.36 -6.03 7.59
N GLN A 198 -12.09 -6.64 8.74
CA GLN A 198 -12.47 -8.03 8.99
C GLN A 198 -13.99 -8.23 9.05
N GLU A 199 -14.73 -7.25 9.56
CA GLU A 199 -16.20 -7.28 9.65
C GLU A 199 -16.87 -7.02 8.29
N ASN A 200 -16.30 -6.15 7.47
CA ASN A 200 -16.96 -5.70 6.23
C ASN A 200 -16.51 -6.45 4.97
N TYR A 201 -15.36 -7.14 5.00
CA TYR A 201 -14.76 -7.71 3.77
C TYR A 201 -14.43 -9.20 3.84
N VAL A 202 -14.49 -9.85 5.01
CA VAL A 202 -14.19 -11.30 5.12
C VAL A 202 -15.43 -12.19 5.05
N PHE A 203 -16.63 -11.64 5.31
CA PHE A 203 -17.89 -12.39 5.23
C PHE A 203 -18.55 -12.35 3.83
N ALA A 204 -17.86 -11.85 2.81
CA ALA A 204 -18.42 -11.69 1.46
C ALA A 204 -18.40 -12.97 0.59
N PHE A 205 -18.19 -14.16 1.19
CA PHE A 205 -18.22 -15.45 0.49
C PHE A 205 -18.99 -16.50 1.29
#